data_AF-A0A182UIT5-F1
#
_entry.id   AF-A0A182UIT5-F1
#
_cell.length_a   1.000
_cell.length_b   1.000
_cell.length_c   1.000
_cell.angle_alpha   90.00
_cell.angle_beta   90.00
_cell.angle_gamma   90.00
#
_symmetry.space_group_name_H-M   'P 1'
#
loop_
_entity.id
_entity.type
_entity.pdbx_description
1 polymer ?
#
loop_
_entity_poly.entity_id
_entity_poly.type
_entity_poly.pdbx_seq_one_letter_code
_entity_poly.pdbx_strand_id
1 'polypeptide(L)'
;MGFCVLLDCSTKTESSFETIFGHCNASSRFLEDSLTGNICKTPSRLKLLSQLLACDWLLEARTALWEIEKDMRYNQQLHQTVPGQILAAFQADLNLLRMVTSKFPNAQSRVFLYEAVCRLMAGAAPGPTQQLLDRSLRQRNSRSSLICGKDRSAQLAGGRERAAALYVACKHLPAPCLSSPGERAGMLEEAAKTLEKIGDKKRLQQCYQLMKSLGSGSVTN
;
A
#
# COMPACT_ATOMS: atom_id res chain seq x y z
N MET A 1 14.02 -2.85 3.24
CA MET A 1 14.48 -3.60 4.43
C MET A 1 13.32 -4.13 5.28
N GLY A 2 12.22 -3.40 5.51
CA GLY A 2 11.07 -3.93 6.29
C GLY A 2 10.46 -5.25 5.77
N PHE A 3 10.44 -5.44 4.45
CA PHE A 3 9.93 -6.66 3.82
C PHE A 3 10.87 -7.88 3.84
N CYS A 4 12.11 -7.76 4.34
CA CYS A 4 13.00 -8.92 4.51
C CYS A 4 12.56 -9.80 5.68
N VAL A 5 12.00 -9.21 6.74
CA VAL A 5 11.61 -9.95 7.95
C VAL A 5 10.29 -10.72 7.75
N LEU A 6 9.36 -10.17 6.95
CA LEU A 6 8.05 -10.80 6.76
C LEU A 6 8.06 -12.04 5.86
N LEU A 7 9.03 -12.17 4.95
CA LEU A 7 9.02 -13.27 3.98
C LEU A 7 9.79 -14.52 4.42
N ASP A 8 10.63 -14.43 5.46
CA ASP A 8 11.12 -15.63 6.17
C ASP A 8 10.00 -16.36 6.93
N CYS A 9 8.85 -15.72 7.14
CA CYS A 9 7.66 -16.34 7.74
C CYS A 9 6.78 -17.11 6.74
N SER A 10 7.07 -17.08 5.44
CA SER A 10 6.29 -17.80 4.42
C SER A 10 6.38 -19.33 4.51
N THR A 11 7.08 -19.86 5.52
CA THR A 11 7.22 -21.30 5.80
C THR A 11 6.59 -21.75 7.13
N LYS A 12 5.87 -20.90 7.88
CA LYS A 12 5.44 -21.22 9.26
C LYS A 12 3.97 -20.86 9.56
N THR A 13 3.25 -21.89 10.04
CA THR A 13 2.04 -22.04 10.89
C THR A 13 1.24 -20.79 11.30
N GLU A 14 -0.07 -20.94 11.57
CA GLU A 14 -0.97 -19.89 12.13
C GLU A 14 -0.37 -19.13 13.33
N SER A 15 0.46 -19.80 14.16
CA SER A 15 1.20 -19.17 15.28
C SER A 15 2.17 -18.07 14.85
N SER A 16 2.66 -18.11 13.61
CA SER A 16 3.51 -17.08 13.03
C SER A 16 2.74 -15.78 12.76
N PHE A 17 1.48 -15.89 12.31
CA PHE A 17 0.63 -14.74 12.00
C PHE A 17 0.28 -13.93 13.26
N GLU A 18 -0.19 -14.60 14.30
CA GLU A 18 -0.51 -13.97 15.59
C GLU A 18 0.71 -13.29 16.20
N THR A 19 1.88 -13.91 16.08
CA THR A 19 3.15 -13.35 16.55
C THR A 19 3.52 -12.08 15.79
N ILE A 20 3.46 -12.10 14.45
CA ILE A 20 3.75 -10.92 13.63
C ILE A 20 2.74 -9.80 13.92
N PHE A 21 1.45 -10.15 14.02
CA PHE A 21 0.41 -9.19 14.36
C PHE A 21 0.64 -8.57 15.75
N GLY A 22 1.05 -9.38 16.74
CA GLY A 22 1.47 -8.93 18.06
C GLY A 22 2.64 -7.94 18.00
N HIS A 23 3.67 -8.22 17.20
CA HIS A 23 4.78 -7.30 16.97
C HIS A 23 4.34 -6.00 16.29
N CYS A 24 3.43 -6.06 15.32
CA CYS A 24 2.84 -4.87 14.70
C CYS A 24 2.12 -4.00 15.74
N ASN A 25 1.34 -4.62 16.64
CA ASN A 25 0.62 -3.90 17.69
C ASN A 25 1.57 -3.25 18.71
N ALA A 26 2.64 -3.95 19.11
CA ALA A 26 3.66 -3.37 19.98
C ALA A 26 4.36 -2.18 19.30
N SER A 27 4.71 -2.33 18.01
CA SER A 27 5.36 -1.28 17.22
C SER A 27 4.46 -0.06 17.03
N SER A 28 3.17 -0.28 16.80
CA SER A 28 2.13 0.75 16.73
C SER A 28 2.11 1.61 18.00
N ARG A 29 2.10 0.97 19.18
CA ARG A 29 2.12 1.67 20.47
C ARG A 29 3.38 2.51 20.66
N PHE A 30 4.56 1.97 20.38
CA PHE A 30 5.81 2.74 20.45
C PHE A 30 5.82 3.94 19.50
N LEU A 31 5.23 3.79 18.32
CA LEU A 31 5.12 4.86 17.34
C LEU A 31 4.12 5.93 17.78
N GLU A 32 2.97 5.52 18.34
CA GLU A 32 1.97 6.39 18.95
C GLU A 32 2.56 7.22 20.09
N ASP A 33 3.28 6.59 21.02
CA ASP A 33 3.97 7.26 22.13
C ASP A 33 4.99 8.28 21.61
N SER A 34 5.79 7.88 20.61
CA SER A 34 6.80 8.74 19.99
C SER A 34 6.19 9.97 19.31
N LEU A 35 5.01 9.81 18.71
CA LEU A 35 4.27 10.88 18.04
C LEU A 35 3.56 11.79 19.03
N THR A 36 2.91 11.23 20.05
CA THR A 36 2.28 11.97 21.14
C THR A 36 3.30 12.82 21.89
N GLY A 37 4.52 12.30 22.11
CA GLY A 37 5.63 13.05 22.68
C GLY A 37 6.10 14.25 21.83
N ASN A 38 5.68 14.36 20.56
CA ASN A 38 5.92 15.55 19.74
C ASN A 38 4.92 16.69 20.04
N ILE A 39 3.81 16.45 20.73
CA ILE A 39 2.81 17.51 20.99
C ILE A 39 3.43 18.62 21.86
N CYS A 40 4.27 18.25 22.82
CA CYS A 40 4.89 19.17 23.77
C CYS A 40 6.30 19.63 23.36
N LYS A 41 6.78 19.27 22.17
CA LYS A 41 8.15 19.53 21.71
C LYS A 41 8.16 19.89 20.23
N THR A 42 9.16 20.61 19.75
CA THR A 42 9.37 20.75 18.30
C THR A 42 10.23 19.59 17.80
N PRO A 43 9.67 18.56 17.14
CA PRO A 43 10.47 17.45 16.66
C PRO A 43 11.39 17.88 15.52
N SER A 44 12.59 17.30 15.47
CA SER A 44 13.48 17.49 14.33
C SER A 44 12.87 16.88 13.06
N ARG A 45 13.21 17.45 11.90
CA ARG A 45 12.77 16.91 10.61
C ARG A 45 13.18 15.44 10.41
N LEU A 46 14.36 15.06 10.87
CA LEU A 46 14.84 13.67 10.80
C LEU A 46 13.96 12.73 11.62
N LYS A 47 13.57 13.14 12.84
CA LYS A 47 12.65 12.36 13.69
C LYS A 47 11.29 12.19 13.02
N LEU A 48 10.75 13.24 12.42
CA LEU A 48 9.48 13.16 11.69
C LEU A 48 9.58 12.23 10.46
N LEU A 49 10.69 12.25 9.73
CA LEU A 49 10.92 11.36 8.59
C LEU A 49 11.07 9.89 9.02
N SER A 50 11.73 9.62 10.16
CA SER A 50 11.82 8.26 10.70
C SER A 50 10.46 7.75 11.19
N GLN A 51 9.65 8.62 11.83
CA GLN A 51 8.28 8.29 12.21
C GLN A 51 7.38 8.03 10.99
N LEU A 52 7.52 8.83 9.92
CA LEU A 52 6.82 8.61 8.66
C LEU A 52 7.19 7.26 8.02
N LEU A 53 8.48 6.91 8.03
CA LEU A 53 8.97 5.63 7.53
C LEU A 53 8.42 4.45 8.36
N ALA A 54 8.38 4.60 9.69
CA ALA A 54 7.80 3.60 10.58
C ALA A 54 6.29 3.40 10.32
N CYS A 55 5.52 4.48 10.14
CA CYS A 55 4.10 4.40 9.75
C CYS A 55 3.94 3.62 8.44
N ASP A 56 4.77 3.95 7.44
CA ASP A 56 4.73 3.33 6.12
C ASP A 56 5.00 1.83 6.21
N TRP A 57 6.07 1.41 6.90
CA TRP A 57 6.40 -0.01 7.08
C TRP A 57 5.35 -0.79 7.87
N LEU A 58 4.73 -0.16 8.87
CA LEU A 58 3.72 -0.82 9.69
C LEU A 58 2.44 -1.08 8.88
N LEU A 59 1.98 -0.10 8.11
CA LEU A 59 0.85 -0.25 7.19
C LEU A 59 1.17 -1.24 6.06
N GLU A 60 2.39 -1.22 5.54
CA GLU A 60 2.88 -2.21 4.57
C GLU A 60 2.82 -3.63 5.13
N ALA A 61 3.29 -3.82 6.37
CA ALA A 61 3.33 -5.12 7.03
C ALA A 61 1.92 -5.68 7.25
N ARG A 62 1.00 -4.86 7.75
CA ARG A 62 -0.40 -5.28 7.93
C ARG A 62 -1.10 -5.56 6.61
N THR A 63 -0.81 -4.78 5.57
CA THR A 63 -1.32 -5.05 4.21
C THR A 63 -0.83 -6.41 3.72
N ALA A 64 0.46 -6.70 3.88
CA ALA A 64 1.05 -7.98 3.48
C ALA A 64 0.46 -9.17 4.26
N LEU A 65 0.29 -9.02 5.57
CA LEU A 65 -0.36 -10.03 6.41
C LEU A 65 -1.78 -10.32 5.93
N TRP A 66 -2.58 -9.28 5.69
CA TRP A 66 -3.93 -9.42 5.16
C TRP A 66 -3.95 -10.12 3.80
N GLU A 67 -3.03 -9.78 2.89
CA GLU A 67 -2.95 -10.45 1.59
C GLU A 67 -2.57 -11.94 1.71
N ILE A 68 -1.61 -12.27 2.58
CA ILE A 68 -1.20 -13.66 2.83
C ILE A 68 -2.37 -14.48 3.41
N GLU A 69 -3.08 -13.92 4.40
CA GLU A 69 -4.25 -14.56 4.99
C GLU A 69 -5.36 -14.76 3.95
N LYS A 70 -5.66 -13.72 3.17
CA LYS A 70 -6.66 -13.77 2.09
C LYS A 70 -6.32 -14.85 1.06
N ASP A 71 -5.06 -14.96 0.64
CA ASP A 71 -4.62 -15.94 -0.35
C ASP A 71 -4.69 -17.39 0.22
N MET A 72 -4.36 -17.59 1.50
CA MET A 72 -4.51 -18.89 2.18
C MET A 72 -5.98 -19.31 2.32
N ARG A 73 -6.89 -18.36 2.54
CA ARG A 73 -8.32 -18.60 2.71
C ARG A 73 -9.08 -18.68 1.38
N TYR A 74 -8.46 -18.33 0.25
CA TYR A 74 -9.09 -18.33 -1.08
C TYR A 74 -9.72 -19.69 -1.45
N ASN A 75 -9.09 -20.80 -1.05
CA ASN A 75 -9.60 -22.16 -1.30
C ASN A 75 -10.74 -22.58 -0.36
N GLN A 76 -11.05 -21.81 0.69
CA GLN A 76 -12.06 -22.17 1.70
C GLN A 76 -13.46 -21.59 1.41
N GLN A 77 -13.68 -20.92 0.27
CA GLN A 77 -14.96 -20.35 -0.21
C GLN A 77 -15.71 -19.41 0.76
N LEU A 78 -15.18 -19.10 1.93
CA LEU A 78 -15.76 -18.14 2.87
C LEU A 78 -15.16 -16.77 2.58
N HIS A 79 -15.94 -15.89 1.94
CA HIS A 79 -15.67 -14.44 1.92
C HIS A 79 -15.86 -13.89 3.34
N GLN A 80 -14.90 -14.12 4.22
CA GLN A 80 -14.90 -13.50 5.54
C GLN A 80 -14.26 -12.12 5.46
N THR A 81 -15.04 -11.13 5.88
CA THR A 81 -14.53 -9.78 6.17
C THR A 81 -13.46 -9.86 7.24
N VAL A 82 -12.42 -9.02 7.13
CA VAL A 82 -11.34 -8.98 8.13
C VAL A 82 -11.92 -8.74 9.53
N PRO A 83 -11.48 -9.48 10.56
CA PRO A 83 -11.93 -9.27 11.94
C PRO A 83 -11.80 -7.81 12.39
N GLY A 84 -12.80 -7.31 13.12
CA GLY A 84 -12.88 -5.90 13.53
C GLY A 84 -11.65 -5.41 14.30
N GLN A 85 -11.03 -6.26 15.10
CA GLN A 85 -9.79 -5.94 15.83
C GLN A 85 -8.59 -5.65 14.90
N ILE A 86 -8.49 -6.36 13.78
CA ILE A 86 -7.42 -6.18 12.79
C ILE A 86 -7.65 -4.88 12.02
N LEU A 87 -8.90 -4.62 11.62
CA LEU A 87 -9.30 -3.37 10.99
C LEU A 87 -9.06 -2.16 11.90
N ALA A 88 -9.44 -2.25 13.17
CA ALA A 88 -9.23 -1.18 14.15
C ALA A 88 -7.73 -0.87 14.32
N ALA A 89 -6.88 -1.90 14.39
CA ALA A 89 -5.43 -1.72 14.48
C ALA A 89 -4.84 -1.08 13.21
N PHE A 90 -5.30 -1.48 12.02
CA PHE A 90 -4.90 -0.84 10.76
C PHE A 90 -5.32 0.63 10.72
N GLN A 91 -6.54 0.93 11.18
CA GLN A 91 -7.09 2.29 11.16
C GLN A 91 -6.40 3.21 12.18
N ALA A 92 -5.96 2.67 13.33
CA ALA A 92 -5.11 3.39 14.28
C ALA A 92 -3.78 3.81 13.62
N ASP A 93 -3.10 2.90 12.93
CA ASP A 93 -1.85 3.21 12.22
C ASP A 93 -2.07 4.22 11.07
N LEU A 94 -3.21 4.15 10.39
CA LEU A 94 -3.59 5.14 9.38
C LEU A 94 -3.78 6.55 10.00
N ASN A 95 -4.31 6.64 11.23
CA ASN A 95 -4.42 7.91 11.93
C ASN A 95 -3.04 8.46 12.33
N LEU A 96 -2.10 7.61 12.75
CA LEU A 96 -0.71 8.01 12.99
C LEU A 96 -0.06 8.54 11.70
N LEU A 97 -0.29 7.87 10.56
CA LEU A 97 0.18 8.35 9.26
C LEU A 97 -0.41 9.73 8.92
N ARG A 98 -1.71 9.95 9.12
CA ARG A 98 -2.34 11.27 8.92
C ARG A 98 -1.71 12.36 9.78
N MET A 99 -1.42 12.04 11.04
CA MET A 99 -0.76 12.97 11.97
C MET A 99 0.62 13.40 11.44
N VAL A 100 1.46 12.45 11.01
CA VAL A 100 2.81 12.75 10.51
C VAL A 100 2.78 13.45 9.16
N THR A 101 1.95 12.97 8.23
CA THR A 101 1.86 13.52 6.87
C THR A 101 1.27 14.93 6.83
N SER A 102 0.58 15.39 7.89
CA SER A 102 0.19 16.80 8.04
C SER A 102 1.38 17.77 7.92
N LYS A 103 2.59 17.32 8.27
CA LYS A 103 3.84 18.09 8.15
C LYS A 103 4.57 17.88 6.83
N PHE A 104 4.10 16.96 5.99
CA PHE A 104 4.71 16.61 4.70
C PHE A 104 3.65 16.52 3.59
N PRO A 105 3.31 17.62 2.92
CA PRO A 105 2.31 17.62 1.84
C PRO A 105 2.59 16.58 0.74
N ASN A 106 3.88 16.33 0.45
CA ASN A 106 4.31 15.37 -0.57
C ASN A 106 4.08 13.90 -0.18
N ALA A 107 3.72 13.61 1.06
CA ALA A 107 3.47 12.26 1.57
C ALA A 107 1.96 11.93 1.67
N GLN A 108 1.08 12.87 1.31
CA GLN A 108 -0.37 12.71 1.40
C GLN A 108 -0.92 11.58 0.50
N SER A 109 -0.27 11.28 -0.63
CA SER A 109 -0.59 10.14 -1.50
C SER A 109 -0.55 8.79 -0.75
N ARG A 110 0.25 8.67 0.31
CA ARG A 110 0.27 7.46 1.17
C ARG A 110 -1.01 7.30 1.96
N VAL A 111 -1.59 8.40 2.44
CA VAL A 111 -2.86 8.38 3.19
C VAL A 111 -3.97 7.84 2.29
N PHE A 112 -4.08 8.35 1.07
CA PHE A 112 -5.08 7.87 0.12
C PHE A 112 -4.88 6.39 -0.25
N LEU A 113 -3.64 5.95 -0.44
CA LEU A 113 -3.31 4.55 -0.71
C LEU A 113 -3.77 3.64 0.43
N TYR A 114 -3.36 3.92 1.67
CA TYR A 114 -3.69 3.05 2.80
C TYR A 114 -5.14 3.18 3.25
N GLU A 115 -5.79 4.32 3.01
CA GLU A 115 -7.25 4.42 3.17
C GLU A 115 -7.99 3.53 2.17
N ALA A 116 -7.54 3.46 0.92
CA ALA A 116 -8.07 2.52 -0.06
C ALA A 116 -7.86 1.06 0.37
N VAL A 117 -6.67 0.72 0.89
CA VAL A 117 -6.39 -0.62 1.43
C VAL A 117 -7.32 -0.94 2.62
N CYS A 118 -7.49 0.00 3.56
CA CYS A 118 -8.40 -0.20 4.70
C CYS A 118 -9.84 -0.49 4.25
N ARG A 119 -10.30 0.20 3.20
CA ARG A 119 -11.62 -0.06 2.59
C ARG A 119 -11.71 -1.44 1.94
N LEU A 120 -10.65 -1.88 1.26
CA LEU A 120 -10.57 -3.22 0.68
C LEU A 120 -10.59 -4.30 1.76
N MET A 121 -9.85 -4.12 2.86
CA MET A 121 -9.86 -5.02 4.02
C MET A 121 -11.27 -5.13 4.63
N ALA A 122 -12.00 -4.02 4.68
CA ALA A 122 -13.36 -3.97 5.22
C ALA A 122 -14.43 -4.50 4.25
N GLY A 123 -14.06 -4.92 3.03
CA GLY A 123 -15.02 -5.33 1.99
C GLY A 123 -15.93 -4.20 1.51
N ALA A 124 -15.49 -2.94 1.61
CA ALA A 124 -16.30 -1.78 1.24
C ALA A 124 -16.47 -1.67 -0.29
N ALA A 125 -17.48 -0.91 -0.72
CA ALA A 125 -17.80 -0.71 -2.13
C ALA A 125 -16.59 -0.21 -2.95
N PRO A 126 -16.38 -0.74 -4.18
CA PRO A 126 -15.17 -0.53 -4.96
C PRO A 126 -15.06 0.87 -5.59
N GLY A 127 -16.17 1.54 -5.90
CA GLY A 127 -16.16 2.87 -6.53
C GLY A 127 -15.41 3.94 -5.72
N PRO A 128 -15.76 4.19 -4.44
CA PRO A 128 -15.01 5.15 -3.62
C PRO A 128 -13.55 4.71 -3.36
N THR A 129 -13.28 3.41 -3.35
CA THR A 129 -11.91 2.87 -3.22
C THR A 129 -11.07 3.22 -4.45
N GLN A 130 -11.63 3.09 -5.65
CA GLN A 130 -11.00 3.52 -6.90
C GLN A 130 -10.69 5.02 -6.88
N GLN A 131 -11.62 5.87 -6.42
CA GLN A 131 -11.38 7.32 -6.34
C GLN A 131 -10.21 7.67 -5.41
N LEU A 132 -10.01 6.95 -4.31
CA LEU A 132 -8.85 7.12 -3.43
C LEU A 132 -7.55 6.74 -4.14
N LEU A 133 -7.55 5.61 -4.86
CA LEU A 133 -6.39 5.18 -5.64
C LEU A 133 -6.06 6.21 -6.74
N ASP A 134 -7.07 6.74 -7.44
CA ASP A 134 -6.89 7.82 -8.41
C ASP A 134 -6.28 9.08 -7.79
N ARG A 135 -6.70 9.45 -6.57
CA ARG A 135 -6.09 10.58 -5.84
C ARG A 135 -4.63 10.35 -5.50
N SER A 136 -4.25 9.12 -5.14
CA SER A 136 -2.85 8.74 -4.95
C SER A 136 -2.01 8.95 -6.21
N LEU A 137 -2.59 8.72 -7.39
CA LEU A 137 -1.93 8.91 -8.69
C LEU A 137 -1.84 10.39 -9.11
N ARG A 138 -2.88 11.19 -8.80
CA ARG A 138 -3.02 12.59 -9.26
C ARG A 138 -2.02 13.56 -8.62
N GLN A 139 -1.55 13.30 -7.40
CA GLN A 139 -0.69 14.26 -6.67
C GLN A 139 0.61 14.67 -7.37
N ARG A 140 1.03 13.96 -8.43
CA ARG A 140 2.19 14.35 -9.25
C ARG A 140 1.90 14.63 -10.72
N ASN A 141 0.74 14.25 -11.26
CA ASN A 141 0.38 14.60 -12.64
C ASN A 141 0.06 16.10 -12.81
N SER A 142 -0.17 16.84 -11.72
CA SER A 142 -0.46 18.28 -11.77
C SER A 142 0.73 19.20 -12.05
N ARG A 143 1.97 18.69 -12.08
CA ARG A 143 3.17 19.50 -12.38
C ARG A 143 3.83 19.20 -13.73
N SER A 144 3.34 18.22 -14.50
CA SER A 144 3.76 18.05 -15.89
C SER A 144 2.99 19.01 -16.79
N SER A 145 3.23 20.32 -16.64
CA SER A 145 3.00 21.22 -17.77
C SER A 145 4.01 20.84 -18.85
N LEU A 146 3.56 20.68 -20.09
CA LEU A 146 4.36 20.27 -21.25
C LEU A 146 5.50 21.27 -21.61
N ILE A 147 5.72 22.31 -20.80
CA ILE A 147 6.59 23.46 -21.09
C ILE A 147 7.83 23.52 -20.18
N CYS A 148 7.94 22.71 -19.12
CA CYS A 148 9.16 22.69 -18.30
C CYS A 148 9.88 21.35 -18.40
N GLY A 149 10.75 21.25 -19.41
CA GLY A 149 11.72 20.18 -19.50
C GLY A 149 12.72 20.24 -18.35
N LYS A 150 13.09 19.06 -17.85
CA LYS A 150 14.28 18.77 -17.03
C LYS A 150 14.12 18.92 -15.52
N ASP A 151 13.37 18.00 -14.91
CA ASP A 151 13.76 17.53 -13.57
C ASP A 151 13.49 16.02 -13.39
N ARG A 152 14.45 15.18 -13.81
CA ARG A 152 14.38 13.71 -13.66
C ARG A 152 14.43 13.26 -12.20
N SER A 153 14.85 14.15 -11.28
CA SER A 153 14.93 13.90 -9.83
C SER A 153 13.53 13.88 -9.18
N ALA A 154 12.63 14.77 -9.60
CA ALA A 154 11.27 14.86 -9.06
C ALA A 154 10.39 13.64 -9.38
N GLN A 155 10.73 12.88 -10.44
CA GLN A 155 10.05 11.66 -10.87
C GLN A 155 10.42 10.43 -10.03
N LEU A 156 11.52 10.48 -9.27
CA LEU A 156 11.95 9.41 -8.36
C LEU A 156 11.33 9.55 -6.98
N ALA A 157 11.16 10.80 -6.51
CA ALA A 157 10.36 11.06 -5.33
C ALA A 157 8.94 10.56 -5.62
N GLY A 158 8.47 9.61 -4.82
CA GLY A 158 7.18 8.94 -4.87
C GLY A 158 6.72 8.18 -6.13
N GLY A 159 7.65 7.63 -6.90
CA GLY A 159 7.34 6.55 -7.83
C GLY A 159 6.84 5.27 -7.12
N ARG A 160 7.31 5.03 -5.89
CA ARG A 160 6.95 3.84 -5.09
C ARG A 160 5.45 3.79 -4.77
N GLU A 161 4.87 4.89 -4.33
CA GLU A 161 3.46 5.01 -3.96
C GLU A 161 2.57 4.92 -5.20
N ARG A 162 2.99 5.52 -6.31
CA ARG A 162 2.30 5.40 -7.60
C ARG A 162 2.23 3.95 -8.08
N ALA A 163 3.37 3.25 -8.09
CA ALA A 163 3.42 1.84 -8.45
C ALA A 163 2.57 0.98 -7.51
N ALA A 164 2.56 1.28 -6.21
CA ALA A 164 1.73 0.59 -5.23
C ALA A 164 0.24 0.81 -5.48
N ALA A 165 -0.20 2.04 -5.78
CA ALA A 165 -1.59 2.34 -6.09
C ALA A 165 -2.09 1.63 -7.35
N LEU A 166 -1.28 1.63 -8.42
CA LEU A 166 -1.57 0.88 -9.65
C LEU A 166 -1.68 -0.63 -9.38
N TYR A 167 -0.73 -1.19 -8.63
CA TYR A 167 -0.75 -2.60 -8.26
C TYR A 167 -1.98 -2.98 -7.44
N VAL A 168 -2.30 -2.20 -6.38
CA VAL A 168 -3.47 -2.43 -5.53
C VAL A 168 -4.78 -2.34 -6.32
N ALA A 169 -4.90 -1.35 -7.22
CA ALA A 169 -6.06 -1.22 -8.09
C ALA A 169 -6.25 -2.48 -8.95
N CYS A 170 -5.19 -2.91 -9.64
CA CYS A 170 -5.26 -4.06 -10.53
C CYS A 170 -5.49 -5.38 -9.80
N LYS A 171 -4.92 -5.55 -8.60
CA LYS A 171 -5.03 -6.80 -7.81
C LYS A 171 -6.38 -6.97 -7.16
N HIS A 172 -6.97 -5.89 -6.62
CA HIS A 172 -8.08 -6.00 -5.67
C HIS A 172 -9.40 -5.38 -6.15
N LEU A 173 -9.40 -4.46 -7.11
CA LEU A 173 -10.67 -3.95 -7.66
C LEU A 173 -11.27 -4.93 -8.67
N PRO A 174 -12.60 -5.07 -8.74
CA PRO A 174 -13.26 -5.93 -9.71
C PRO A 174 -13.08 -5.39 -11.13
N ALA A 175 -13.15 -6.27 -12.13
CA ALA A 175 -12.87 -5.91 -13.53
C ALA A 175 -13.73 -4.74 -14.06
N PRO A 176 -15.04 -4.66 -13.76
CA PRO A 176 -15.89 -3.56 -14.25
C PRO A 176 -15.53 -2.18 -13.71
N CYS A 177 -14.78 -2.08 -12.60
CA CYS A 177 -14.31 -0.79 -12.10
C CYS A 177 -13.17 -0.22 -12.95
N LEU A 178 -12.54 -1.04 -13.79
CA LEU A 178 -11.46 -0.63 -14.68
C LEU A 178 -12.06 -0.53 -16.08
N SER A 179 -12.02 0.68 -16.63
CA SER A 179 -12.98 1.20 -17.60
C SER A 179 -12.84 0.60 -19.01
N SER A 180 -11.74 -0.10 -19.29
CA SER A 180 -11.51 -0.71 -20.59
C SER A 180 -10.72 -2.04 -20.55
N PRO A 181 -11.00 -2.97 -21.47
CA PRO A 181 -10.14 -4.13 -21.73
C PRO A 181 -8.70 -3.66 -22.01
N GLY A 182 -7.73 -4.27 -21.34
CA GLY A 182 -6.31 -3.89 -21.47
C GLY A 182 -5.84 -2.76 -20.55
N GLU A 183 -6.74 -2.00 -19.90
CA GLU A 183 -6.35 -0.94 -18.95
C GLU A 183 -5.53 -1.50 -17.79
N ARG A 184 -5.93 -2.64 -17.23
CA ARG A 184 -5.15 -3.36 -16.20
C ARG A 184 -3.73 -3.67 -16.65
N ALA A 185 -3.56 -4.12 -17.90
CA ALA A 185 -2.26 -4.49 -18.42
C ALA A 185 -1.37 -3.23 -18.53
N GLY A 186 -1.89 -2.13 -19.07
CA GLY A 186 -1.18 -0.85 -19.14
C GLY A 186 -0.81 -0.30 -17.76
N MET A 187 -1.74 -0.36 -16.78
CA MET A 187 -1.48 0.06 -15.39
C MET A 187 -0.38 -0.79 -14.73
N LEU A 188 -0.38 -2.11 -14.93
CA LEU A 188 0.66 -2.99 -14.39
C LEU A 188 2.01 -2.78 -15.10
N GLU A 189 2.00 -2.56 -16.41
CA GLU A 189 3.22 -2.22 -17.16
C GLU A 189 3.84 -0.91 -16.67
N GLU A 190 3.01 0.11 -16.41
CA GLU A 190 3.46 1.38 -15.82
C GLU A 190 4.03 1.19 -14.41
N ALA A 191 3.37 0.37 -13.59
CA ALA A 191 3.86 0.01 -12.26
C ALA A 191 5.22 -0.70 -12.36
N ALA A 192 5.37 -1.68 -13.24
CA ALA A 192 6.61 -2.43 -13.45
C ALA A 192 7.77 -1.52 -13.90
N LYS A 193 7.54 -0.65 -14.90
CA LYS A 193 8.54 0.34 -15.35
C LYS A 193 9.00 1.25 -14.19
N THR A 194 8.06 1.67 -13.34
CA THR A 194 8.36 2.50 -12.18
C THR A 194 9.19 1.74 -11.14
N LEU A 195 8.84 0.48 -10.86
CA LEU A 195 9.53 -0.38 -9.91
C LEU A 195 10.95 -0.74 -10.36
N GLU A 196 11.14 -0.99 -11.66
CA GLU A 196 12.44 -1.21 -12.28
C GLU A 196 13.34 0.02 -12.13
N LYS A 197 12.81 1.22 -12.45
CA LYS A 197 13.54 2.48 -12.31
C LYS A 197 14.02 2.75 -10.88
N ILE A 198 13.23 2.38 -9.87
CA ILE A 198 13.60 2.57 -8.45
C ILE A 198 14.37 1.37 -7.86
N GLY A 199 14.58 0.31 -8.64
CA GLY A 199 15.31 -0.89 -8.21
C GLY A 199 14.55 -1.82 -7.25
N ASP A 200 13.22 -1.72 -7.16
CA ASP A 200 12.41 -2.58 -6.28
C ASP A 200 12.09 -3.92 -6.97
N LYS A 201 13.12 -4.78 -7.04
CA LYS A 201 13.08 -6.08 -7.75
C LYS A 201 11.97 -7.00 -7.25
N LYS A 202 11.65 -6.96 -5.95
CA LYS A 202 10.65 -7.83 -5.33
C LYS A 202 9.24 -7.48 -5.77
N ARG A 203 8.85 -6.21 -5.63
CA ARG A 203 7.54 -5.74 -6.11
C ARG A 203 7.42 -5.86 -7.62
N LEU A 204 8.52 -5.68 -8.35
CA LEU A 204 8.56 -5.89 -9.79
C LEU A 204 8.18 -7.33 -10.17
N GLN A 205 8.74 -8.33 -9.48
CA GLN A 205 8.37 -9.75 -9.68
C GLN A 205 6.89 -10.00 -9.39
N GLN A 206 6.36 -9.43 -8.30
CA GLN A 206 4.92 -9.53 -7.97
C GLN A 206 4.04 -8.92 -9.06
N CYS A 207 4.46 -7.80 -9.65
CA CYS A 207 3.76 -7.17 -10.77
C CYS A 207 3.70 -8.10 -11.98
N TYR A 208 4.83 -8.71 -12.36
CA TYR A 208 4.87 -9.67 -13.46
C TYR A 208 4.06 -10.94 -13.21
N GLN A 209 4.04 -11.44 -11.97
CA GLN A 209 3.19 -12.57 -11.59
C GLN A 209 1.71 -12.25 -11.75
N LEU A 210 1.28 -11.06 -11.32
CA LEU A 210 -0.09 -10.59 -11.47
C LEU A 210 -0.48 -10.39 -12.95
N MET A 211 0.42 -9.86 -13.78
CA MET A 211 0.18 -9.76 -15.23
C MET A 211 -0.07 -11.14 -15.85
N LYS A 212 0.71 -12.15 -15.46
CA LYS A 212 0.56 -13.52 -15.97
C LYS A 212 -0.77 -14.16 -15.55
N SER A 213 -1.18 -13.99 -14.28
CA SER A 213 -2.43 -14.58 -13.78
C SER A 213 -3.68 -13.96 -14.40
N LEU A 214 -3.61 -12.68 -14.77
CA LEU A 214 -4.70 -12.00 -15.49
C LEU A 214 -4.78 -12.39 -16.96
N GLY A 215 -3.64 -12.66 -17.60
CA GLY A 215 -3.58 -13.11 -19.00
C GLY A 215 -4.13 -14.53 -19.23
N SER A 216 -4.01 -15.42 -18.23
CA SER A 216 -4.54 -16.79 -18.33
C SER A 216 -6.06 -16.89 -18.14
N GLY A 217 -6.71 -15.85 -17.62
CA GLY A 217 -8.16 -15.82 -17.35
C GLY A 217 -9.03 -15.29 -18.49
N SER A 218 -8.44 -14.96 -19.65
CA SER A 218 -9.16 -14.36 -20.79
C SER A 218 -9.68 -15.38 -21.83
N VAL A 219 -9.61 -16.69 -21.56
CA VAL A 219 -10.09 -17.74 -22.47
C VAL A 219 -11.19 -18.57 -21.80
N THR A 220 -12.36 -17.96 -21.58
CA THR A 220 -13.65 -18.64 -21.53
C THR A 220 -14.78 -17.61 -21.56
N ASN A 221 -15.30 -17.35 -22.75
CA ASN A 221 -16.71 -17.08 -23.03
C ASN A 221 -16.99 -17.61 -24.43
#